data_AF-A0A7W2A5A8-F1
#
_entry.id   AF-A0A7W2A5A8-F1
#
_cell.length_a   1.000
_cell.length_b   1.000
_cell.length_c   1.000
_cell.angle_alpha   90.00
_cell.angle_beta   90.00
_cell.angle_gamma   90.00
#
_symmetry.space_group_name_H-M   'P 1'
#
loop_
_entity.id
_entity.type
_entity.pdbx_description
1 polymer ?
#
loop_
_entity_poly.entity_id
_entity_poly.type
_entity_poly.pdbx_seq_one_letter_code
_entity_poly.pdbx_strand_id
1 'polypeptide(L)'
;MPDDKGYMTPEEHADRLLKSLKGIKAAVPLRRDLKHCRDGQWPCGLQSCRLCRETYQGAFARALRRALKDDGEALLITIIPEDGWCPLGRLGDFDFNAFVKRHLQKIGRVLPDDVVYAGGVDVAYLSFRGDPVNWQVHIHLVAKTTTTSRDEVAAALRAVYPNVEDKDIYQAVDVRFIKKGKLKKTGRYCSKSFFCQRLTYTATSLGRADFRQSVKPPPILTAQQDLELQLAWSDLKVGSLLMFRGLRRKRSADIGKMRLEFMSRRKRV
;
A
#
# COMPACT_ATOMS: atom_id res chain seq x y z
N MET A 1 13.27 -3.44 11.75
CA MET A 1 11.83 -3.71 11.54
C MET A 1 11.72 -4.79 10.47
N PRO A 2 11.57 -6.07 10.86
CA PRO A 2 12.17 -6.71 12.04
C PRO A 2 12.75 -8.12 11.75
N ASP A 3 13.97 -8.41 12.23
CA ASP A 3 14.56 -9.76 12.08
C ASP A 3 14.28 -10.71 13.28
N ASP A 4 13.60 -10.26 14.34
CA ASP A 4 13.32 -11.07 15.55
C ASP A 4 11.87 -11.60 15.68
N LYS A 5 11.07 -11.58 14.61
CA LYS A 5 9.61 -11.91 14.70
C LYS A 5 9.16 -13.14 13.92
N GLY A 6 10.09 -13.97 13.45
CA GLY A 6 9.78 -15.17 12.69
C GLY A 6 9.18 -14.90 11.29
N TYR A 7 9.43 -13.73 10.71
CA TYR A 7 9.08 -13.48 9.30
C TYR A 7 10.24 -13.89 8.40
N MET A 8 9.91 -14.38 7.21
CA MET A 8 10.92 -14.65 6.19
C MET A 8 11.69 -13.37 5.84
N THR A 9 12.99 -13.50 5.59
CA THR A 9 13.80 -12.46 4.97
C THR A 9 13.32 -12.18 3.53
N PRO A 10 13.72 -11.06 2.92
CA PRO A 10 13.47 -10.81 1.50
C PRO A 10 14.00 -11.92 0.57
N GLU A 11 15.15 -12.49 0.90
CA GLU A 11 15.82 -13.55 0.17
C GLU A 11 15.06 -14.88 0.31
N GLU A 12 14.66 -15.24 1.53
CA GLU A 12 13.82 -16.42 1.79
C GLU A 12 12.47 -16.33 1.08
N HIS A 13 11.86 -15.14 1.06
CA HIS A 13 10.63 -14.89 0.32
C HIS A 13 10.83 -15.09 -1.19
N ALA A 14 11.93 -14.57 -1.74
CA ALA A 14 12.27 -14.76 -3.15
C ALA A 14 12.47 -16.24 -3.49
N ASP A 15 13.21 -16.98 -2.66
CA ASP A 15 13.47 -18.41 -2.86
C ASP A 15 12.18 -19.24 -2.79
N ARG A 16 11.28 -18.92 -1.86
CA ARG A 16 9.95 -19.54 -1.78
C ARG A 16 9.12 -19.26 -3.04
N LEU A 17 9.08 -18.01 -3.48
CA LEU A 17 8.34 -17.61 -4.67
C LEU A 17 8.87 -18.28 -5.93
N LEU A 18 10.19 -18.34 -6.12
CA LEU A 18 10.83 -19.04 -7.24
C LEU A 18 10.44 -20.52 -7.30
N LYS A 19 10.33 -21.19 -6.14
CA LYS A 19 9.82 -22.57 -6.04
C LYS A 19 8.35 -22.65 -6.45
N SER A 20 7.49 -21.75 -5.95
CA SER A 20 6.06 -21.71 -6.28
C SER A 20 5.76 -21.42 -7.76
N LEU A 21 6.65 -20.70 -8.45
CA LEU A 21 6.52 -20.42 -9.88
C LEU A 21 7.00 -21.58 -10.79
N LYS A 22 7.59 -22.64 -10.22
CA LYS A 22 8.09 -23.78 -11.01
C LYS A 22 6.92 -24.52 -11.67
N GLY A 23 7.03 -24.78 -12.97
CA GLY A 23 6.01 -25.48 -13.76
C GLY A 23 4.91 -24.59 -14.34
N ILE A 24 4.81 -23.32 -13.91
CA ILE A 24 3.83 -22.37 -14.45
C ILE A 24 4.42 -21.71 -15.71
N LYS A 25 4.00 -22.13 -16.90
CA LYS A 25 4.54 -21.63 -18.18
C LYS A 25 4.43 -20.10 -18.31
N ALA A 26 3.28 -19.53 -17.93
CA ALA A 26 3.05 -18.08 -17.98
C ALA A 26 3.97 -17.27 -17.03
N ALA A 27 4.52 -17.91 -15.99
CA ALA A 27 5.37 -17.25 -15.00
C ALA A 27 6.87 -17.28 -15.32
N VAL A 28 7.27 -17.87 -16.45
CA VAL A 28 8.70 -18.00 -16.82
C VAL A 28 9.42 -16.64 -16.86
N PRO A 29 8.87 -15.56 -17.46
CA PRO A 29 9.51 -14.25 -17.45
C PRO A 29 9.71 -13.72 -16.04
N LEU A 30 8.66 -13.74 -15.22
CA LEU A 30 8.70 -13.30 -13.82
C LEU A 30 9.77 -14.07 -13.03
N ARG A 31 9.81 -15.40 -13.17
CA ARG A 31 10.78 -16.25 -12.48
C ARG A 31 12.22 -15.90 -12.84
N ARG A 32 12.49 -15.65 -14.13
CA ARG A 32 13.82 -15.24 -14.61
C ARG A 32 14.24 -13.92 -13.97
N ASP A 33 13.37 -12.92 -14.02
CA ASP A 33 13.68 -11.57 -13.53
C ASP A 33 13.87 -11.56 -12.00
N LEU A 34 13.04 -12.31 -11.26
CA LEU A 34 13.21 -12.51 -9.82
C LEU A 34 14.53 -13.21 -9.47
N LYS A 35 14.93 -14.24 -10.24
CA LYS A 35 16.18 -14.95 -10.03
C LYS A 35 17.39 -14.02 -10.20
N HIS A 36 17.43 -13.24 -11.27
CA HIS A 36 18.52 -12.27 -11.48
C HIS A 36 18.63 -11.26 -10.33
N CYS A 37 17.49 -10.79 -9.82
CA CYS A 37 17.46 -9.88 -8.68
C CYS A 37 17.94 -10.55 -7.39
N ARG A 38 17.52 -11.79 -7.13
CA ARG A 38 17.90 -12.59 -5.96
C ARG A 38 19.40 -12.91 -5.96
N ASP A 39 19.96 -13.23 -7.12
CA ASP A 39 21.38 -13.53 -7.29
C ASP A 39 22.27 -12.28 -7.31
N GLY A 40 21.70 -11.09 -7.07
CA GLY A 40 22.43 -9.83 -6.96
C GLY A 40 22.94 -9.26 -8.28
N GLN A 41 22.49 -9.76 -9.44
CA GLN A 41 23.00 -9.33 -10.74
C GLN A 41 22.50 -7.94 -11.12
N TRP A 42 21.18 -7.72 -11.05
CA TRP A 42 20.56 -6.40 -11.22
C TRP A 42 19.16 -6.35 -10.57
N PRO A 43 18.69 -5.18 -10.11
CA PRO A 43 17.34 -5.05 -9.60
C PRO A 43 16.31 -5.22 -10.73
N CYS A 44 15.39 -6.19 -10.60
CA CYS A 44 14.35 -6.40 -11.61
C CYS A 44 13.33 -5.25 -11.68
N GLY A 45 13.16 -4.48 -10.61
CA GLY A 45 12.24 -3.35 -10.56
C GLY A 45 10.76 -3.73 -10.63
N LEU A 46 10.40 -4.99 -10.42
CA LEU A 46 9.02 -5.48 -10.42
C LEU A 46 8.36 -5.38 -9.05
N GLN A 47 7.08 -5.02 -9.04
CA GLN A 47 6.26 -4.90 -7.84
C GLN A 47 6.10 -6.24 -7.13
N SER A 48 6.26 -7.37 -7.82
CA SER A 48 6.30 -8.73 -7.24
C SER A 48 7.58 -9.05 -6.45
N CYS A 49 8.66 -8.29 -6.64
CA CYS A 49 9.94 -8.54 -5.98
C CYS A 49 10.06 -7.83 -4.62
N ARG A 50 10.10 -8.59 -3.53
CA ARG A 50 10.25 -8.03 -2.18
C ARG A 50 11.55 -7.23 -1.98
N LEU A 51 12.67 -7.69 -2.53
CA LEU A 51 13.96 -6.98 -2.49
C LEU A 51 13.86 -5.57 -3.10
N CYS A 52 13.28 -5.47 -4.30
CA CYS A 52 13.07 -4.20 -4.98
C CYS A 52 12.06 -3.33 -4.22
N ARG A 53 10.95 -3.90 -3.72
CA ARG A 53 9.97 -3.18 -2.90
C ARG A 53 10.58 -2.62 -1.62
N GLU A 54 11.42 -3.35 -0.91
CA GLU A 54 12.05 -2.89 0.34
C GLU A 54 13.05 -1.76 0.10
N THR A 55 13.88 -1.91 -0.92
CA THR A 55 14.80 -0.86 -1.39
C THR A 55 14.03 0.42 -1.69
N TYR A 56 12.97 0.30 -2.48
CA TYR A 56 12.14 1.42 -2.90
C TYR A 56 11.33 2.03 -1.76
N GLN A 57 10.79 1.22 -0.85
CA GLN A 57 10.13 1.67 0.38
C GLN A 57 11.08 2.53 1.23
N GLY A 58 12.33 2.09 1.39
CA GLY A 58 13.36 2.85 2.09
C GLY A 58 13.62 4.19 1.42
N ALA A 59 13.74 4.21 0.08
CA ALA A 59 13.92 5.42 -0.70
C ALA A 59 12.72 6.38 -0.58
N PHE A 60 11.51 5.87 -0.73
CA PHE A 60 10.26 6.64 -0.58
C PHE A 60 10.14 7.26 0.80
N ALA A 61 10.32 6.49 1.88
CA ALA A 61 10.21 6.98 3.24
C ALA A 61 11.25 8.08 3.56
N ARG A 62 12.47 7.96 3.03
CA ARG A 62 13.50 9.00 3.14
C ARG A 62 13.12 10.26 2.37
N ALA A 63 12.66 10.10 1.13
CA ALA A 63 12.26 11.21 0.27
C ALA A 63 11.06 11.97 0.85
N LEU A 64 10.06 11.25 1.35
CA LEU A 64 8.87 11.80 1.99
C LEU A 64 9.22 12.62 3.23
N ARG A 65 10.06 12.08 4.12
CA ARG A 65 10.53 12.82 5.31
C ARG A 65 11.25 14.11 4.92
N ARG A 66 12.10 14.07 3.89
CA ARG A 66 12.81 15.26 3.39
C ARG A 66 11.86 16.30 2.80
N ALA A 67 10.84 15.86 2.06
CA ALA A 67 9.88 16.75 1.43
C ALA A 67 8.98 17.46 2.46
N LEU A 68 8.43 16.73 3.43
CA LEU A 68 7.45 17.29 4.37
C LEU A 68 8.07 18.06 5.55
N LYS A 69 9.39 17.86 5.80
CA LYS A 69 10.27 18.50 6.79
C LYS A 69 9.84 18.36 8.27
N ASP A 70 8.58 18.59 8.58
CA ASP A 70 7.98 18.48 9.93
C ASP A 70 6.94 17.37 9.99
N ASP A 71 7.02 16.60 11.08
CA ASP A 71 6.15 15.48 11.39
C ASP A 71 4.98 15.85 12.31
N GLY A 72 5.01 17.04 12.95
CA GLY A 72 4.04 17.47 13.97
C GLY A 72 2.60 17.65 13.49
N GLU A 73 2.36 17.77 12.19
CA GLU A 73 1.04 18.08 11.63
C GLU A 73 0.68 17.18 10.44
N ALA A 74 1.54 16.21 10.13
CA ALA A 74 1.25 15.29 9.04
C ALA A 74 0.14 14.31 9.43
N LEU A 75 -0.76 14.04 8.50
CA LEU A 75 -1.88 13.12 8.66
C LEU A 75 -1.52 11.77 8.03
N LEU A 76 -1.87 10.69 8.70
CA LEU A 76 -2.02 9.37 8.08
C LEU A 76 -3.47 9.22 7.69
N ILE A 77 -3.70 9.00 6.40
CA ILE A 77 -5.00 8.71 5.81
C ILE A 77 -5.00 7.24 5.38
N THR A 78 -6.00 6.49 5.82
CA THR A 78 -6.29 5.15 5.33
C THR A 78 -7.68 5.13 4.74
N ILE A 79 -7.80 4.60 3.52
CA ILE A 79 -9.07 4.48 2.80
C ILE A 79 -9.25 3.02 2.39
N ILE A 80 -10.43 2.47 2.64
CA ILE A 80 -10.90 1.17 2.17
C ILE A 80 -12.00 1.46 1.15
N PRO A 81 -11.67 1.53 -0.15
CA PRO A 81 -12.67 1.75 -1.18
C PRO A 81 -13.50 0.50 -1.43
N GLU A 82 -14.77 0.71 -1.74
CA GLU A 82 -15.71 -0.34 -2.09
C GLU A 82 -15.27 -1.16 -3.32
N ASP A 83 -14.77 -0.49 -4.36
CA ASP A 83 -14.24 -1.11 -5.57
C ASP A 83 -12.82 -1.70 -5.39
N GLY A 84 -12.32 -1.73 -4.15
CA GLY A 84 -11.11 -2.44 -3.76
C GLY A 84 -11.36 -3.90 -3.35
N TRP A 85 -12.62 -4.35 -3.32
CA TRP A 85 -12.96 -5.73 -2.99
C TRP A 85 -12.69 -6.66 -4.17
N CYS A 86 -12.00 -7.78 -3.94
CA CYS A 86 -11.69 -8.75 -4.98
C CYS A 86 -11.80 -10.19 -4.44
N PRO A 87 -12.59 -11.07 -5.07
CA PRO A 87 -12.65 -12.48 -4.68
C PRO A 87 -11.28 -13.17 -4.73
N LEU A 88 -11.13 -14.24 -3.94
CA LEU A 88 -10.00 -15.15 -4.05
C LEU A 88 -9.94 -15.76 -5.46
N GLY A 89 -8.74 -15.86 -6.02
CA GLY A 89 -8.50 -16.37 -7.37
C GLY A 89 -8.79 -15.37 -8.50
N ARG A 90 -9.26 -14.16 -8.18
CA ARG A 90 -9.59 -13.11 -9.15
C ARG A 90 -8.67 -11.90 -9.09
N LEU A 91 -7.66 -11.89 -8.21
CA LEU A 91 -6.78 -10.74 -8.07
C LEU A 91 -5.97 -10.44 -9.34
N GLY A 92 -5.69 -11.46 -10.15
CA GLY A 92 -5.05 -11.30 -11.46
C GLY A 92 -5.85 -10.44 -12.45
N ASP A 93 -7.17 -10.34 -12.28
CA ASP A 93 -8.04 -9.50 -13.12
C ASP A 93 -8.13 -8.06 -12.62
N PHE A 94 -7.59 -7.77 -11.43
CA PHE A 94 -7.70 -6.46 -10.81
C PHE A 94 -6.78 -5.43 -11.50
N ASP A 95 -7.37 -4.47 -12.20
CA ASP A 95 -6.61 -3.38 -12.83
C ASP A 95 -6.15 -2.34 -11.79
N PHE A 96 -4.99 -2.59 -11.20
CA PHE A 96 -4.35 -1.70 -10.24
C PHE A 96 -4.04 -0.31 -10.82
N ASN A 97 -3.68 -0.20 -12.11
CA ASN A 97 -3.33 1.08 -12.71
C ASN A 97 -4.59 1.95 -12.88
N ALA A 98 -5.68 1.36 -13.36
CA ALA A 98 -6.97 2.03 -13.43
C ALA A 98 -7.47 2.41 -12.03
N PHE A 99 -7.34 1.52 -11.04
CA PHE A 99 -7.70 1.80 -9.65
C PHE A 99 -6.93 3.01 -9.09
N VAL A 100 -5.61 3.03 -9.23
CA VAL A 100 -4.76 4.17 -8.83
C VAL A 100 -5.20 5.46 -9.51
N LYS A 101 -5.41 5.43 -10.84
CA LYS A 101 -5.83 6.60 -11.62
C LYS A 101 -7.20 7.13 -11.16
N ARG A 102 -8.20 6.25 -11.01
CA ARG A 102 -9.55 6.59 -10.57
C ARG A 102 -9.53 7.24 -9.19
N HIS A 103 -8.86 6.61 -8.22
CA HIS A 103 -8.83 7.15 -6.86
C HIS A 103 -7.95 8.38 -6.71
N LEU A 104 -6.89 8.53 -7.51
CA LEU A 104 -6.11 9.76 -7.52
C LEU A 104 -6.98 10.94 -7.96
N GLN A 105 -7.81 10.75 -8.98
CA GLN A 105 -8.76 11.76 -9.43
C GLN A 105 -9.89 11.99 -8.41
N LYS A 106 -10.48 10.92 -7.86
CA LYS A 106 -11.57 11.00 -6.87
C LYS A 106 -11.13 11.77 -5.62
N ILE A 107 -9.98 11.41 -5.03
CA ILE A 107 -9.40 12.11 -3.88
C ILE A 107 -9.00 13.55 -4.25
N GLY A 108 -8.43 13.74 -5.44
CA GLY A 108 -8.06 15.04 -5.98
C GLY A 108 -9.22 16.03 -6.10
N ARG A 109 -10.43 15.55 -6.38
CA ARG A 109 -11.64 16.39 -6.52
C ARG A 109 -12.22 16.85 -5.19
N VAL A 110 -12.06 16.06 -4.12
CA VAL A 110 -12.70 16.34 -2.82
C VAL A 110 -11.78 17.03 -1.83
N LEU A 111 -10.47 16.78 -1.91
CA LEU A 111 -9.53 17.43 -1.00
C LEU A 111 -9.19 18.84 -1.51
N PRO A 112 -9.07 19.84 -0.61
CA PRO A 112 -8.58 21.17 -0.95
C PRO A 112 -7.17 21.19 -1.55
N ASP A 113 -6.82 22.27 -2.25
CA ASP A 113 -5.55 22.41 -2.96
C ASP A 113 -4.32 22.63 -2.07
N ASP A 114 -4.52 22.99 -0.79
CA ASP A 114 -3.45 23.04 0.20
C ASP A 114 -3.12 21.66 0.79
N VAL A 115 -3.94 20.63 0.54
CA VAL A 115 -3.67 19.27 0.96
C VAL A 115 -2.69 18.61 0.01
N VAL A 116 -1.44 18.50 0.45
CA VAL A 116 -0.38 17.77 -0.26
C VAL A 116 -0.30 16.36 0.30
N TYR A 117 -0.27 15.34 -0.56
CA TYR A 117 -0.13 13.97 -0.10
C TYR A 117 0.77 13.10 -0.97
N ALA A 118 1.31 12.07 -0.33
CA ALA A 118 2.04 10.99 -0.98
C ALA A 118 1.80 9.67 -0.24
N GLY A 119 1.64 8.59 -1.00
CA GLY A 119 1.43 7.26 -0.45
C GLY A 119 1.19 6.26 -1.55
N GLY A 120 0.43 5.21 -1.28
CA GLY A 120 0.16 4.21 -2.30
C GLY A 120 -0.91 3.21 -1.92
N VAL A 121 -1.07 2.27 -2.84
CA VAL A 121 -2.03 1.16 -2.73
C VAL A 121 -1.37 -0.03 -2.04
N ASP A 122 -2.07 -0.60 -1.04
CA ASP A 122 -1.76 -1.83 -0.32
C ASP A 122 -2.84 -2.87 -0.63
N VAL A 123 -2.52 -4.15 -0.45
CA VAL A 123 -3.46 -5.26 -0.57
C VAL A 123 -3.44 -6.03 0.74
N ALA A 124 -4.61 -6.23 1.33
CA ALA A 124 -4.80 -7.07 2.49
C ALA A 124 -5.57 -8.32 2.09
N TYR A 125 -5.16 -9.47 2.62
CA TYR A 125 -5.99 -10.66 2.56
C TYR A 125 -6.90 -10.67 3.78
N LEU A 126 -8.23 -10.69 3.57
CA LEU A 126 -9.19 -10.76 4.66
C LEU A 126 -9.53 -12.23 4.95
N SER A 127 -9.43 -12.59 6.23
CA SER A 127 -9.92 -13.86 6.74
C SER A 127 -10.92 -13.62 7.87
N PHE A 128 -12.00 -14.39 7.88
CA PHE A 128 -13.06 -14.33 8.89
C PHE A 128 -13.16 -15.68 9.58
N ARG A 129 -12.98 -15.72 10.91
CA ARG A 129 -12.99 -16.97 11.70
C ARG A 129 -12.08 -18.10 11.18
N GLY A 130 -11.04 -17.74 10.43
CA GLY A 130 -10.12 -18.68 9.79
C GLY A 130 -10.46 -18.99 8.32
N ASP A 131 -11.65 -18.60 7.86
CA ASP A 131 -12.08 -18.81 6.49
C ASP A 131 -11.57 -17.70 5.55
N PRO A 132 -10.98 -18.07 4.40
CA PRO A 132 -10.78 -17.19 3.25
C PRO A 132 -12.03 -16.40 2.89
N VAL A 133 -11.96 -15.07 2.84
CA VAL A 133 -13.07 -14.26 2.32
C VAL A 133 -12.68 -13.65 0.99
N ASN A 134 -11.75 -12.69 1.01
CA ASN A 134 -11.42 -11.90 -0.17
C ASN A 134 -10.09 -11.16 -0.02
N TRP A 135 -9.58 -10.70 -1.15
CA TRP A 135 -8.61 -9.61 -1.17
C TRP A 135 -9.33 -8.28 -0.98
N GLN A 136 -8.69 -7.38 -0.24
CA GLN A 136 -9.14 -6.01 -0.07
C GLN A 136 -7.99 -5.06 -0.35
N VAL A 137 -8.18 -4.23 -1.36
CA VAL A 137 -7.25 -3.17 -1.74
C VAL A 137 -7.50 -1.96 -0.84
N HIS A 138 -6.43 -1.40 -0.28
CA HIS A 138 -6.44 -0.23 0.59
C HIS A 138 -5.59 0.89 0.00
N ILE A 139 -5.89 2.12 0.38
CA ILE A 139 -5.06 3.28 0.07
C ILE A 139 -4.50 3.83 1.38
N HIS A 140 -3.19 4.01 1.44
CA HIS A 140 -2.50 4.62 2.58
C HIS A 140 -1.73 5.84 2.12
N LEU A 141 -2.09 7.01 2.63
CA LEU A 141 -1.47 8.29 2.29
C LEU A 141 -0.90 8.97 3.53
N VAL A 142 0.23 9.64 3.35
CA VAL A 142 0.68 10.70 4.25
C VAL A 142 0.31 12.03 3.62
N ALA A 143 -0.45 12.85 4.35
CA ALA A 143 -0.83 14.18 3.92
C ALA A 143 -0.23 15.25 4.84
N LYS A 144 -0.02 16.44 4.29
CA LYS A 144 0.29 17.67 5.01
C LYS A 144 -0.66 18.75 4.50
N THR A 145 -1.24 19.53 5.40
CA THR A 145 -2.13 20.63 5.10
C THR A 145 -1.51 21.93 5.60
N THR A 146 -1.95 23.08 5.09
CA THR A 146 -1.54 24.38 5.63
C THR A 146 -2.68 25.07 6.37
N THR A 147 -3.91 24.88 5.90
CA THR A 147 -5.10 25.55 6.42
C THR A 147 -6.22 24.55 6.70
N THR A 148 -6.35 23.49 5.91
CA THR A 148 -7.41 22.50 6.13
C THR A 148 -7.13 21.65 7.38
N SER A 149 -8.12 21.60 8.27
CA SER A 149 -8.08 20.78 9.47
C SER A 149 -8.19 19.28 9.16
N ARG A 150 -7.75 18.47 10.12
CA ARG A 150 -7.87 17.00 10.04
C ARG A 150 -9.32 16.53 9.89
N ASP A 151 -10.26 17.21 10.54
CA ASP A 151 -11.68 16.84 10.51
C ASP A 151 -12.34 17.20 9.18
N GLU A 152 -11.97 18.33 8.56
CA GLU A 152 -12.41 18.67 7.19
C GLU A 152 -11.88 17.67 6.16
N VAL A 153 -10.60 17.27 6.25
CA VAL A 153 -10.04 16.20 5.41
C VAL A 153 -10.84 14.90 5.57
N ALA A 154 -11.15 14.52 6.81
CA ALA A 154 -11.92 13.31 7.08
C ALA A 154 -13.35 13.40 6.54
N ALA A 155 -14.02 14.53 6.72
CA ALA A 155 -15.38 14.77 6.22
C ALA A 155 -15.44 14.69 4.69
N ALA A 156 -14.53 15.39 4.00
CA ALA A 156 -14.46 15.39 2.53
C ALA A 156 -14.22 13.99 1.96
N LEU A 157 -13.37 13.18 2.60
CA LEU A 157 -13.13 11.81 2.17
C LEU A 157 -14.32 10.89 2.45
N ARG A 158 -14.93 10.97 3.64
CA ARG A 158 -16.10 10.15 4.01
C ARG A 158 -17.30 10.41 3.11
N ALA A 159 -17.46 11.62 2.59
CA ALA A 159 -18.51 11.97 1.64
C ALA A 159 -18.43 11.15 0.34
N VAL A 160 -17.25 10.65 -0.05
CA VAL A 160 -17.06 9.87 -1.29
C VAL A 160 -16.58 8.44 -1.06
N TYR A 161 -16.25 8.08 0.18
CA TYR A 161 -15.93 6.72 0.61
C TYR A 161 -16.84 6.36 1.78
N PRO A 162 -18.10 6.00 1.50
CA PRO A 162 -19.06 5.63 2.53
C PRO A 162 -18.69 4.28 3.16
N ASN A 163 -19.26 4.02 4.33
CA ASN A 163 -19.29 2.67 4.88
C ASN A 163 -20.21 1.78 4.03
N VAL A 164 -19.87 0.51 3.90
CA VAL A 164 -20.56 -0.46 3.04
C VAL A 164 -20.79 -1.72 3.87
N GLU A 165 -21.98 -1.84 4.46
CA GLU A 165 -22.30 -2.87 5.46
C GLU A 165 -22.27 -4.28 4.87
N ASP A 166 -22.76 -4.47 3.64
CA ASP A 166 -22.77 -5.75 2.92
C ASP A 166 -21.36 -6.26 2.58
N LYS A 167 -20.35 -5.40 2.67
CA LYS A 167 -18.93 -5.73 2.46
C LYS A 167 -18.09 -5.62 3.74
N ASP A 168 -18.75 -5.53 4.90
CA ASP A 168 -18.12 -5.36 6.21
C ASP A 168 -17.18 -4.13 6.32
N ILE A 169 -17.43 -3.08 5.53
CA ILE A 169 -16.62 -1.85 5.52
C ILE A 169 -17.23 -0.82 6.48
N TYR A 170 -16.97 -0.93 7.78
CA TYR A 170 -17.56 -0.06 8.82
C TYR A 170 -16.73 1.20 9.15
N GLN A 171 -15.50 1.28 8.65
CA GLN A 171 -14.65 2.47 8.77
C GLN A 171 -13.86 2.63 7.47
N ALA A 172 -14.56 3.03 6.40
CA ALA A 172 -13.95 3.21 5.09
C ALA A 172 -12.83 4.26 5.10
N VAL A 173 -12.89 5.24 6.01
CA VAL A 173 -11.88 6.32 6.13
C VAL A 173 -11.41 6.48 7.58
N ASP A 174 -10.10 6.37 7.77
CA ASP A 174 -9.39 6.74 9.00
C ASP A 174 -8.40 7.87 8.70
N VAL A 175 -8.51 8.98 9.43
CA VAL A 175 -7.58 10.11 9.35
C VAL A 175 -7.11 10.46 10.75
N ARG A 176 -5.80 10.42 10.96
CA ARG A 176 -5.18 10.68 12.26
C ARG A 176 -3.84 11.37 12.13
N PHE A 177 -3.46 12.14 13.13
CA PHE A 177 -2.12 12.72 13.20
C PHE A 177 -1.05 11.65 13.31
N ILE A 178 0.05 11.87 12.58
CA ILE A 178 1.26 11.07 12.71
C ILE A 178 2.00 11.54 13.97
N LYS A 179 2.34 10.59 14.85
CA LYS A 179 3.14 10.91 16.04
C LYS A 179 4.51 11.47 15.63
N LYS A 180 5.02 12.45 16.38
CA LYS A 180 6.38 12.98 16.24
C LYS A 180 7.42 11.85 16.19
N GLY A 181 8.40 11.99 15.31
CA GLY A 181 9.43 11.00 15.00
C GLY A 181 8.96 9.79 14.18
N LYS A 182 7.67 9.66 13.84
CA LYS A 182 7.14 8.47 13.15
C LYS A 182 6.95 8.63 11.65
N LEU A 183 7.15 9.81 11.07
CA LEU A 183 6.94 10.07 9.64
C LEU A 183 7.66 9.08 8.72
N LYS A 184 8.93 8.76 8.98
CA LYS A 184 9.68 7.76 8.18
C LYS A 184 9.04 6.36 8.30
N LYS A 185 8.61 5.96 9.49
CA LYS A 185 7.93 4.66 9.71
C LYS A 185 6.58 4.63 8.99
N THR A 186 5.80 5.70 9.06
CA THR A 186 4.53 5.84 8.34
C THR A 186 4.74 5.84 6.83
N GLY A 187 5.76 6.51 6.32
CA GLY A 187 6.13 6.46 4.90
C GLY A 187 6.46 5.03 4.43
N ARG A 188 7.17 4.25 5.25
CA ARG A 188 7.40 2.82 4.94
C ARG A 188 6.10 2.04 4.89
N TYR A 189 5.19 2.30 5.83
CA TYR A 189 3.87 1.68 5.86
C TYR A 189 3.02 2.01 4.62
N CYS A 190 3.06 3.25 4.13
CA CYS A 190 2.31 3.69 2.95
C CYS A 190 2.90 3.17 1.62
N SER A 191 4.14 2.69 1.62
CA SER A 191 4.79 1.99 0.49
C SER A 191 5.19 0.59 0.95
N LYS A 192 4.22 -0.19 1.40
CA LYS A 192 4.43 -1.49 2.03
C LYS A 192 5.16 -2.46 1.11
N SER A 193 6.04 -3.28 1.69
CA SER A 193 6.87 -4.25 0.97
C SER A 193 6.54 -5.70 1.31
N PHE A 194 5.73 -5.91 2.35
CA PHE A 194 5.36 -7.20 2.91
C PHE A 194 3.88 -7.22 3.26
N PHE A 195 3.22 -8.36 3.07
CA PHE A 195 1.77 -8.50 3.17
C PHE A 195 1.44 -9.68 4.09
N CYS A 196 0.40 -9.50 4.89
CA CYS A 196 -0.09 -10.48 5.85
C CYS A 196 -1.59 -10.64 5.68
N GLN A 197 -2.11 -11.72 6.22
CA GLN A 197 -3.54 -11.84 6.46
C GLN A 197 -3.97 -10.83 7.53
N ARG A 198 -5.13 -10.23 7.33
CA ARG A 198 -5.86 -9.47 8.34
C ARG A 198 -7.06 -10.31 8.75
N LEU A 199 -7.05 -10.74 10.00
CA LEU A 199 -8.22 -11.33 10.63
C LEU A 199 -9.20 -10.19 10.91
N THR A 200 -10.31 -10.18 10.17
CA THR A 200 -11.47 -9.33 10.44
C THR A 200 -12.48 -10.21 11.17
N TYR A 201 -12.87 -9.82 12.39
CA TYR A 201 -13.99 -10.43 13.09
C TYR A 201 -15.23 -9.58 12.72
N THR A 202 -16.28 -10.21 12.17
CA THR A 202 -17.51 -9.54 11.75
C THR A 202 -18.09 -8.68 12.86
N ALA A 203 -18.55 -7.50 12.46
CA ALA A 203 -19.36 -6.62 13.29
C ALA A 203 -20.84 -7.03 13.19
N THR A 204 -21.19 -8.25 13.58
CA THR A 204 -22.58 -8.58 13.88
C THR A 204 -22.87 -8.18 15.32
N SER A 205 -23.64 -7.10 15.50
CA SER A 205 -24.42 -6.67 16.68
C SER A 205 -23.76 -6.55 18.06
N LEU A 206 -22.49 -6.88 18.24
CA LEU A 206 -21.78 -6.77 19.52
C LEU A 206 -20.89 -5.52 19.47
N GLY A 207 -20.97 -4.66 20.51
CA GLY A 207 -20.52 -3.27 20.50
C GLY A 207 -19.09 -2.95 20.01
N ARG A 208 -18.82 -1.65 19.85
CA ARG A 208 -17.63 -1.02 19.25
C ARG A 208 -16.23 -1.47 19.75
N ALA A 209 -16.11 -2.35 20.74
CA ALA A 209 -14.87 -2.54 21.51
C ALA A 209 -14.03 -3.79 21.14
N ASP A 210 -14.59 -4.89 20.62
CA ASP A 210 -13.89 -6.18 20.71
C ASP A 210 -13.15 -6.69 19.46
N PHE A 211 -13.22 -6.02 18.30
CA PHE A 211 -12.97 -6.69 17.02
C PHE A 211 -11.76 -6.21 16.19
N ARG A 212 -10.67 -5.77 16.84
CA ARG A 212 -9.40 -5.39 16.17
C ARG A 212 -8.15 -5.97 16.82
N GLN A 213 -8.20 -7.22 17.30
CA GLN A 213 -6.94 -7.88 17.64
C GLN A 213 -6.21 -8.27 16.36
N SER A 214 -5.24 -7.44 15.97
CA SER A 214 -4.14 -7.93 15.14
C SER A 214 -3.44 -9.02 15.95
N VAL A 215 -3.65 -10.29 15.60
CA VAL A 215 -2.80 -11.38 16.10
C VAL A 215 -1.35 -10.93 15.89
N LYS A 216 -0.52 -11.03 16.92
CA LYS A 216 0.89 -10.65 16.88
C LYS A 216 1.73 -11.92 17.10
N PRO A 217 2.48 -12.39 16.09
CA PRO A 217 2.60 -11.84 14.74
C PRO A 217 1.34 -12.06 13.87
N PRO A 218 0.99 -11.14 12.93
CA PRO A 218 -0.07 -11.38 11.96
C PRO A 218 0.19 -12.65 11.13
N PRO A 219 -0.86 -13.40 10.76
CA PRO A 219 -0.70 -14.61 9.96
C PRO A 219 -0.07 -14.27 8.61
N ILE A 220 0.91 -15.08 8.21
CA ILE A 220 1.57 -14.95 6.91
C ILE A 220 0.61 -15.48 5.83
N LEU A 221 0.68 -14.91 4.62
CA LEU A 221 -0.04 -15.46 3.47
C LEU A 221 0.38 -16.92 3.22
N THR A 222 -0.59 -17.76 2.87
CA THR A 222 -0.32 -19.12 2.37
C THR A 222 0.45 -19.04 1.05
N ALA A 223 1.09 -20.14 0.64
CA ALA A 223 1.84 -20.17 -0.62
C ALA A 223 0.96 -19.81 -1.84
N GLN A 224 -0.30 -20.26 -1.84
CA GLN A 224 -1.26 -19.95 -2.91
C GLN A 224 -1.67 -18.48 -2.92
N GLN A 225 -1.96 -17.89 -1.76
CA GLN A 225 -2.30 -16.47 -1.64
C GLN A 225 -1.14 -15.57 -2.05
N ASP A 226 0.07 -15.90 -1.60
CA ASP A 226 1.26 -15.15 -2.00
C ASP A 226 1.50 -15.27 -3.51
N LEU A 227 1.37 -16.47 -4.08
CA LEU A 227 1.49 -16.68 -5.52
C LEU A 227 0.48 -15.85 -6.32
N GLU A 228 -0.80 -15.86 -5.93
CA GLU A 228 -1.83 -15.05 -6.58
C GLU A 228 -1.48 -13.56 -6.56
N LEU A 229 -1.07 -13.03 -5.40
CA LEU A 229 -0.63 -11.65 -5.26
C LEU A 229 0.58 -11.32 -6.14
N GLN A 230 1.59 -12.19 -6.18
CA GLN A 230 2.78 -11.94 -6.99
C GLN A 230 2.50 -12.02 -8.49
N LEU A 231 1.58 -12.89 -8.92
CA LEU A 231 1.15 -12.97 -10.32
C LEU A 231 0.36 -11.72 -10.73
N ALA A 232 -0.55 -11.23 -9.87
CA ALA A 232 -1.30 -10.00 -10.12
C ALA A 232 -0.40 -8.75 -10.23
N TRP A 233 0.81 -8.80 -9.68
CA TRP A 233 1.81 -7.73 -9.75
C TRP A 233 2.97 -8.01 -10.70
N SER A 234 2.90 -9.10 -11.47
CA SER A 234 4.01 -9.56 -12.30
C SER A 234 4.46 -8.51 -13.33
N ASP A 235 3.51 -7.74 -13.89
CA ASP A 235 3.77 -6.73 -14.91
C ASP A 235 3.86 -5.29 -14.35
N LEU A 236 3.67 -5.13 -13.04
CA LEU A 236 3.73 -3.81 -12.41
C LEU A 236 5.17 -3.46 -12.04
N LYS A 237 5.61 -2.25 -12.41
CA LYS A 237 6.88 -1.69 -11.94
C LYS A 237 6.76 -1.25 -10.48
N VAL A 238 7.83 -1.41 -9.70
CA VAL A 238 7.87 -0.91 -8.33
C VAL A 238 7.52 0.58 -8.29
N GLY A 239 6.53 0.89 -7.45
CA GLY A 239 6.06 2.25 -7.27
C GLY A 239 5.05 2.75 -8.30
N SER A 240 4.58 1.91 -9.23
CA SER A 240 3.40 2.20 -10.06
C SER A 240 2.15 2.43 -9.21
N LEU A 241 2.10 1.79 -8.04
CA LEU A 241 1.02 1.89 -7.05
C LEU A 241 1.09 3.15 -6.17
N LEU A 242 2.04 4.05 -6.39
CA LEU A 242 2.14 5.28 -5.62
C LEU A 242 1.19 6.36 -6.13
N MET A 243 0.67 7.13 -5.19
CA MET A 243 -0.24 8.25 -5.40
C MET A 243 0.38 9.52 -4.86
N PHE A 244 0.32 10.60 -5.65
CA PHE A 244 0.90 11.89 -5.29
C PHE A 244 -0.03 13.04 -5.69
N ARG A 245 -0.20 14.03 -4.81
CA ARG A 245 -0.78 15.35 -5.14
C ARG A 245 0.05 16.44 -4.48
N GLY A 246 0.30 17.51 -5.22
CA GLY A 246 1.18 18.61 -4.79
C GLY A 246 2.67 18.24 -4.73
N LEU A 247 3.00 16.97 -4.95
CA LEU A 247 4.36 16.43 -5.05
C LEU A 247 4.54 15.73 -6.39
N ARG A 248 5.76 15.75 -6.90
CA ARG A 248 6.18 14.94 -8.05
C ARG A 248 7.45 14.15 -7.74
N ARG A 249 7.55 12.95 -8.31
CA ARG A 249 8.77 12.14 -8.29
C ARG A 249 9.72 12.61 -9.39
N LYS A 250 10.94 13.02 -9.03
CA LYS A 250 12.01 13.21 -10.01
C LYS A 250 12.46 11.84 -10.52
N ARG A 251 12.50 11.67 -11.85
CA ARG A 251 12.90 10.39 -12.46
C ARG A 251 14.34 10.03 -12.06
N SER A 252 14.55 8.76 -11.76
CA SER A 252 15.84 8.14 -11.43
C SER A 252 15.84 6.74 -12.02
N ALA A 253 16.95 6.31 -12.62
CA ALA A 253 17.14 4.93 -13.05
C ALA A 253 17.40 3.98 -11.86
N ASP A 254 17.95 4.53 -10.77
CA ASP A 254 18.26 3.80 -9.55
C ASP A 254 17.03 3.74 -8.63
N ILE A 255 16.52 2.53 -8.39
CA ILE A 255 15.34 2.27 -7.55
C ILE A 255 15.57 2.63 -6.06
N GLY A 256 16.82 2.68 -5.62
CA GLY A 256 17.21 3.10 -4.27
C GLY A 256 17.23 4.62 -4.09
N LYS A 257 17.11 5.37 -5.19
CA LYS A 257 17.12 6.84 -5.20
C LYS A 257 15.75 7.38 -5.59
N MET A 258 15.10 8.01 -4.61
CA MET A 258 13.90 8.79 -4.82
C MET A 258 14.11 10.23 -4.37
N ARG A 259 13.64 11.18 -5.17
CA ARG A 259 13.49 12.59 -4.79
C ARG A 259 12.06 13.02 -5.07
N LEU A 260 11.45 13.65 -4.07
CA LEU A 260 10.14 14.26 -4.16
C LEU A 260 10.30 15.77 -4.12
N GLU A 261 9.64 16.46 -5.03
CA GLU A 261 9.65 17.92 -5.13
C GLU A 261 8.22 18.42 -5.09
N PHE A 262 7.98 19.55 -4.42
CA PHE A 262 6.69 20.22 -4.52
C PHE A 262 6.47 20.68 -5.96
N MET A 263 5.25 20.49 -6.44
CA MET A 263 4.84 21.07 -7.70
C MET A 263 4.62 22.57 -7.46
N SER A 264 5.35 23.42 -8.18
CA SER A 264 5.07 24.86 -8.18
C SER A 264 3.60 25.06 -8.54
N ARG A 265 2.84 25.78 -7.70
CA ARG A 265 1.49 26.23 -8.07
C ARG A 265 1.67 27.04 -9.36
N ARG A 266 1.30 26.46 -10.52
CA ARG A 266 1.09 27.30 -11.70
C ARG A 266 -0.06 28.21 -11.29
N LYS A 267 0.20 29.52 -11.16
CA LYS A 267 -0.88 30.51 -11.15
C LYS A 267 -1.71 30.18 -12.39
N ARG A 268 -2.93 29.66 -12.20
CA ARG A 268 -3.91 29.68 -13.28
C ARG A 268 -4.18 31.17 -13.48
N VAL A 269 -3.64 31.70 -14.57
CA VAL A 269 -4.03 33.01 -15.12
C VAL A 269 -5.42 32.84 -15.68
#